data_AF-A0A2K3IZ32-F1
#
_entry.id   AF-A0A2K3IZ32-F1
#
_cell.length_a   1.000
_cell.length_b   1.000
_cell.length_c   1.000
_cell.angle_alpha   90.00
_cell.angle_beta   90.00
_cell.angle_gamma   90.00
#
_symmetry.space_group_name_H-M   'P 1'
#
loop_
_entity.id
_entity.type
_entity.pdbx_description
1 polymer ?
#
loop_
_entity_poly.entity_id
_entity_poly.type
_entity_poly.pdbx_seq_one_letter_code
_entity_poly.pdbx_strand_id
1 'polypeptide(L)'
;YQQGGCVVTSAISSIDWRRYGLNQPSGKGIPTGPAIFLTHVSSTQIPFTSESKEAIADVTEIENEIKLAFRECARKVQHHINKKVRRVKTREKFDLITRILPEIAKKSAHILNKPVPSLDPIITKIMDVVWIEDVIEYEKIERPLVQTNLMGESTEEKKSGTITKSRILVVNYKRSPQKFNLYAIIPQDSVVGTVTPKPSRITDNYIKWNLDTIPSINKVDIAFELAGLEKGDFDENDLFVENINPSYVIGADKWEGD
;
A
#
# COMPACT_ATOMS: atom_id res chain seq x y z
N TYR A 1 -2.18 35.83 5.84
CA TYR A 1 -1.47 34.55 6.05
C TYR A 1 0.03 34.73 5.87
N GLN A 2 0.81 34.43 6.91
CA GLN A 2 2.28 34.63 6.92
C GLN A 2 3.01 33.29 7.10
N GLN A 3 3.12 32.50 6.02
CA GLN A 3 3.76 31.18 6.08
C GLN A 3 5.23 31.24 6.52
N GLY A 4 5.98 32.26 6.08
CA GLY A 4 7.40 32.42 6.38
C GLY A 4 7.72 32.80 7.83
N GLY A 5 6.75 33.31 8.59
CA GLY A 5 6.90 33.67 10.00
C GLY A 5 6.35 32.62 10.97
N CYS A 6 5.85 31.49 10.48
CA CYS A 6 5.23 30.47 11.31
C CYS A 6 6.26 29.42 11.75
N VAL A 7 6.30 29.14 13.06
CA VAL A 7 7.17 28.10 13.65
C VAL A 7 6.99 26.74 12.99
N VAL A 8 5.78 26.42 12.49
CA VAL A 8 5.49 25.16 11.78
C VAL A 8 6.31 25.06 10.49
N THR A 9 6.35 26.13 9.70
CA THR A 9 7.11 26.16 8.45
C THR A 9 8.62 26.11 8.72
N SER A 10 9.08 26.83 9.75
CA SER A 10 10.47 26.78 10.21
C SER A 10 10.86 25.35 10.60
N ALA A 11 10.05 24.70 11.45
CA ALA A 11 10.25 23.34 11.91
C ALA A 11 10.34 22.35 10.75
N ILE A 12 9.40 22.39 9.80
CA ILE A 12 9.41 21.53 8.60
C ILE A 12 10.66 21.79 7.75
N SER A 13 11.01 23.06 7.52
CA SER A 13 12.15 23.43 6.66
C SER A 13 13.52 23.01 7.23
N SER A 14 13.60 22.85 8.55
CA SER A 14 14.81 22.46 9.28
C SER A 14 15.11 20.96 9.23
N ILE A 15 14.12 20.13 8.88
CA ILE A 15 14.27 18.67 8.81
C ILE A 15 14.94 18.30 7.48
N ASP A 16 15.91 17.37 7.53
CA ASP A 16 16.55 16.79 6.34
C ASP A 16 15.67 15.65 5.80
N TRP A 17 14.76 15.99 4.88
CA TRP A 17 13.75 15.09 4.34
C TRP A 17 14.30 14.04 3.38
N ARG A 18 15.51 14.25 2.86
CA ARG A 18 16.22 13.29 1.99
C ARG A 18 16.45 11.94 2.68
N ARG A 19 16.67 11.97 3.99
CA ARG A 19 16.83 10.77 4.81
C ARG A 19 15.57 9.92 4.83
N TYR A 20 14.40 10.55 4.63
CA TYR A 20 13.09 9.89 4.64
C TYR A 20 12.56 9.56 3.24
N GLY A 21 13.37 9.74 2.19
CA GLY A 21 13.00 9.39 0.82
C GLY A 21 12.26 10.48 0.04
N LEU A 22 12.13 11.68 0.59
CA LEU A 22 11.61 12.85 -0.15
C LEU A 22 12.75 13.61 -0.82
N ASN A 23 12.43 14.27 -1.94
CA ASN A 23 13.40 15.13 -2.62
C ASN A 23 13.49 16.50 -1.91
N GLN A 24 14.70 17.01 -1.75
CA GLN A 24 14.93 18.32 -1.15
C GLN A 24 16.22 18.89 -1.74
N PRO A 25 16.13 19.53 -2.93
CA PRO A 25 17.27 20.17 -3.57
C PRO A 25 17.86 21.20 -2.59
N SER A 26 19.17 21.17 -2.38
CA SER A 26 19.92 22.04 -1.43
C SER A 26 19.86 21.67 0.06
N GLY A 27 19.12 20.63 0.47
CA GLY A 27 19.14 20.09 1.84
C GLY A 27 18.65 21.04 2.95
N LYS A 28 18.06 22.17 2.57
CA LYS A 28 17.38 23.14 3.44
C LYS A 28 16.09 23.60 2.75
N GLY A 29 15.06 23.92 3.53
CA GLY A 29 13.78 24.37 2.98
C GLY A 29 12.72 23.27 2.95
N ILE A 30 11.57 23.56 2.36
CA ILE A 30 10.47 22.61 2.28
C ILE A 30 10.81 21.55 1.21
N PRO A 31 10.56 20.24 1.46
CA PRO A 31 10.81 19.21 0.47
C PRO A 31 9.93 19.40 -0.76
N THR A 32 10.44 18.99 -1.92
CA THR A 32 9.73 19.06 -3.20
C THR A 32 9.19 17.69 -3.57
N GLY A 33 7.91 17.63 -3.97
CA GLY A 33 7.24 16.40 -4.38
C GLY A 33 5.76 16.36 -3.96
N PRO A 34 5.05 15.27 -4.31
CA PRO A 34 3.67 15.06 -3.90
C PRO A 34 3.62 14.68 -2.41
N ALA A 35 3.61 15.68 -1.53
CA ALA A 35 3.48 15.49 -0.10
C ALA A 35 2.62 16.62 0.50
N ILE A 36 1.76 16.26 1.44
CA ILE A 36 0.94 17.20 2.21
C ILE A 36 1.34 17.05 3.67
N PHE A 37 1.66 18.18 4.31
CA PHE A 37 1.96 18.24 5.73
C PHE A 37 0.81 18.97 6.43
N LEU A 38 0.21 18.30 7.41
CA LEU A 38 -0.82 18.88 8.26
C LEU A 38 -0.31 18.90 9.69
N THR A 39 -0.32 20.07 10.32
CA THR A 39 0.04 20.24 11.73
C THR A 39 -1.15 20.82 12.46
N HIS A 40 -1.55 20.18 13.54
CA HIS A 40 -2.54 20.71 14.47
C HIS A 40 -1.86 20.98 15.81
N VAL A 41 -1.95 22.21 16.31
CA VAL A 41 -1.41 22.62 17.61
C VAL A 41 -2.58 23.07 18.46
N SER A 42 -2.72 22.46 19.65
CA SER A 42 -3.78 22.77 20.61
C SER A 42 -3.16 23.05 21.97
N SER A 43 -3.56 24.16 22.59
CA SER A 43 -3.14 24.59 23.92
C SER A 43 -4.21 25.50 24.52
N THR A 44 -4.26 25.64 25.84
CA THR A 44 -5.09 26.65 26.53
C THR A 44 -4.69 28.07 26.12
N GLN A 45 -3.41 28.28 25.81
CA GLN A 45 -2.86 29.53 25.30
C GLN A 45 -1.86 29.23 24.19
N ILE A 46 -2.17 29.66 22.96
CA ILE A 46 -1.30 29.52 21.80
C ILE A 46 -0.56 30.86 21.58
N PRO A 47 0.78 30.86 21.51
CA PRO A 47 1.55 32.07 21.25
C PRO A 47 1.49 32.41 19.76
N PHE A 48 0.69 33.40 19.38
CA PHE A 48 0.62 33.91 18.00
C PHE A 48 1.59 35.07 17.78
N THR A 49 2.10 35.22 16.57
CA THR A 49 2.98 36.36 16.19
C THR A 49 2.22 37.69 16.08
N SER A 50 0.91 37.64 15.83
CA SER A 50 0.03 38.80 15.70
C SER A 50 -1.36 38.53 16.27
N GLU A 51 -2.09 39.60 16.58
CA GLU A 51 -3.48 39.54 17.07
C GLU A 51 -4.43 38.85 16.09
N SER A 52 -4.10 38.87 14.80
CA SER A 52 -4.86 38.22 13.73
C SER A 52 -4.75 36.69 13.73
N LYS A 53 -3.92 36.10 14.60
CA LYS A 53 -3.76 34.64 14.80
C LYS A 53 -3.40 33.84 13.54
N GLU A 54 -2.63 34.43 12.64
CA GLU A 54 -2.28 33.81 11.36
C GLU A 54 -1.06 32.88 11.41
N ALA A 55 -0.18 33.06 12.40
CA ALA A 55 1.06 32.29 12.54
C ALA A 55 1.41 32.12 14.03
N ILE A 56 1.99 30.97 14.35
CA ILE A 56 2.47 30.64 15.69
C ILE A 56 3.90 31.18 15.83
N ALA A 57 4.18 31.84 16.96
CA ALA A 57 5.47 32.42 17.28
C ALA A 57 6.57 31.35 17.46
N ASP A 58 7.82 31.76 17.27
CA ASP A 58 9.00 30.90 17.37
C ASP A 58 9.36 30.62 18.84
N VAL A 59 8.68 29.63 19.41
CA VAL A 59 8.93 29.10 20.75
C VAL A 59 9.67 27.77 20.59
N THR A 60 10.86 27.65 21.16
CA THR A 60 11.77 26.52 20.93
C THR A 60 11.17 25.19 21.38
N GLU A 61 10.39 25.18 22.46
CA GLU A 61 9.70 23.98 22.96
C GLU A 61 8.67 23.48 21.95
N ILE A 62 7.87 24.38 21.39
CA ILE A 62 6.85 24.06 20.37
C ILE A 62 7.54 23.60 19.08
N GLU A 63 8.59 24.30 18.65
CA GLU A 63 9.34 23.95 17.44
C GLU A 63 9.96 22.55 17.54
N ASN A 64 10.56 22.22 18.69
CA ASN A 64 11.16 20.92 18.94
C ASN A 64 10.12 19.80 18.96
N GLU A 65 8.96 20.02 19.58
CA GLU A 65 7.88 19.03 19.61
C GLU A 65 7.33 18.76 18.21
N ILE A 66 7.10 19.82 17.42
CA ILE A 66 6.68 19.70 16.02
C ILE A 66 7.72 18.90 15.22
N LYS A 67 9.02 19.14 15.42
CA LYS A 67 10.09 18.36 14.77
C LYS A 67 10.05 16.89 15.15
N LEU A 68 9.83 16.57 16.43
CA LEU A 68 9.75 15.19 16.89
C LEU A 68 8.54 14.46 16.30
N ALA A 69 7.36 15.10 16.32
CA ALA A 69 6.14 14.58 15.72
C ALA A 69 6.33 14.29 14.23
N PHE A 70 6.88 15.24 13.47
CA PHE A 70 7.15 15.03 12.05
C PHE A 70 8.19 13.94 11.79
N ARG A 71 9.23 13.82 12.62
CA ARG A 71 10.22 12.74 12.47
C ARG A 71 9.60 11.36 12.67
N GLU A 72 8.64 11.21 13.58
CA GLU A 72 7.92 9.95 13.75
C GLU A 72 7.12 9.61 12.48
N CYS A 73 6.31 10.55 11.98
CA CYS A 73 5.56 10.37 10.75
C CYS A 73 6.49 10.11 9.54
N ALA A 74 7.61 10.83 9.46
CA ALA A 74 8.57 10.69 8.37
C ALA A 74 9.22 9.30 8.33
N ARG A 75 9.44 8.65 9.49
CA ARG A 75 9.91 7.24 9.53
C ARG A 75 8.87 6.28 8.94
N LYS A 76 7.59 6.49 9.23
CA LYS A 76 6.48 5.67 8.66
C LYS A 76 6.42 5.84 7.13
N VAL A 77 6.51 7.09 6.66
CA VAL A 77 6.58 7.40 5.21
C VAL A 77 7.82 6.78 4.56
N GLN A 78 8.98 6.88 5.19
CA GLN A 78 10.22 6.28 4.69
C GLN A 78 10.08 4.77 4.50
N HIS A 79 9.47 4.08 5.48
CA HIS A 79 9.21 2.64 5.37
C HIS A 79 8.32 2.33 4.16
N HIS A 80 7.22 3.07 3.97
CA HIS A 80 6.32 2.92 2.83
C HIS A 80 7.03 3.19 1.48
N ILE A 81 7.80 4.27 1.36
CA ILE A 81 8.57 4.59 0.14
C ILE A 81 9.58 3.47 -0.17
N ASN A 82 10.32 3.01 0.84
CA ASN A 82 11.29 1.93 0.65
C ASN A 82 10.62 0.62 0.22
N LYS A 83 9.45 0.29 0.79
CA LYS A 83 8.62 -0.85 0.40
C LYS A 83 8.22 -0.73 -1.08
N LYS A 84 7.72 0.42 -1.50
CA LYS A 84 7.33 0.71 -2.89
C LYS A 84 8.51 0.56 -3.86
N VAL A 85 9.66 1.18 -3.55
CA VAL A 85 10.87 1.09 -4.38
C VAL A 85 11.38 -0.35 -4.48
N ARG A 86 11.39 -1.10 -3.37
CA ARG A 86 11.77 -2.52 -3.36
C ARG A 86 10.82 -3.35 -4.22
N ARG A 87 9.50 -3.13 -4.11
CA ARG A 87 8.48 -3.81 -4.92
C ARG A 87 8.72 -3.58 -6.41
N VAL A 88 8.93 -2.33 -6.83
CA VAL A 88 9.21 -1.96 -8.24
C VAL A 88 10.48 -2.61 -8.77
N LYS A 89 11.62 -2.44 -8.08
CA LYS A 89 12.89 -3.04 -8.52
C LYS A 89 12.81 -4.56 -8.65
N THR A 90 12.10 -5.20 -7.72
CA THR A 90 11.97 -6.65 -7.78
C THR A 90 11.03 -7.06 -8.92
N ARG A 91 9.91 -6.35 -9.14
CA ARG A 91 9.00 -6.57 -10.28
C ARG A 91 9.72 -6.46 -11.62
N GLU A 92 10.56 -5.45 -11.80
CA GLU A 92 11.38 -5.29 -13.01
C GLU A 92 12.32 -6.49 -13.22
N LYS A 93 12.97 -6.96 -12.15
CA LYS A 93 13.79 -8.19 -12.20
C LYS A 93 12.97 -9.41 -12.60
N PHE A 94 11.75 -9.56 -12.10
CA PHE A 94 10.85 -10.67 -12.44
C PHE A 94 10.42 -10.64 -13.91
N ASP A 95 9.98 -9.50 -14.41
CA ASP A 95 9.55 -9.33 -15.80
C ASP A 95 10.72 -9.63 -16.76
N LEU A 96 11.92 -9.13 -16.43
CA LEU A 96 13.12 -9.39 -17.21
C LEU A 96 13.45 -10.88 -17.28
N ILE A 97 13.45 -11.59 -16.15
CA ILE A 97 13.75 -13.03 -16.10
C ILE A 97 12.70 -13.83 -16.88
N THR A 98 11.42 -13.52 -16.68
CA THR A 98 10.29 -14.21 -17.33
C THR A 98 10.35 -14.07 -18.84
N ARG A 99 10.79 -12.91 -19.35
CA ARG A 99 10.94 -12.67 -20.78
C ARG A 99 12.21 -13.29 -21.37
N ILE A 100 13.35 -13.14 -20.69
CA ILE A 100 14.66 -13.52 -21.24
C ILE A 100 14.91 -15.02 -21.14
N LEU A 101 14.56 -15.65 -20.01
CA LEU A 101 14.93 -17.04 -19.74
C LEU A 101 14.35 -18.03 -20.77
N PRO A 102 13.07 -17.92 -21.20
CA PRO A 102 12.53 -18.78 -22.25
C PRO A 102 13.21 -18.57 -23.61
N GLU A 103 13.57 -17.33 -23.94
CA GLU A 103 14.23 -17.02 -25.21
C GLU A 103 15.66 -17.58 -25.27
N ILE A 104 16.41 -17.52 -24.16
CA ILE A 104 17.71 -18.18 -24.04
C ILE A 104 17.53 -19.70 -24.21
N ALA A 105 16.58 -20.30 -23.50
CA ALA A 105 16.36 -21.73 -23.55
C ALA A 105 15.98 -22.23 -24.96
N LYS A 106 15.08 -21.52 -25.66
CA LYS A 106 14.71 -21.81 -27.06
C LYS A 106 15.91 -21.72 -27.99
N LYS A 107 16.70 -20.63 -27.92
CA LYS A 107 17.86 -20.44 -28.80
C LYS A 107 18.95 -21.49 -28.56
N SER A 108 19.28 -21.77 -27.31
CA SER A 108 20.26 -22.80 -26.96
C SER A 108 19.80 -24.20 -27.38
N ALA A 109 18.52 -24.53 -27.17
CA ALA A 109 17.93 -25.79 -27.61
C ALA A 109 17.96 -25.93 -29.14
N HIS A 110 17.65 -24.85 -29.87
CA HIS A 110 17.70 -24.81 -31.33
C HIS A 110 19.12 -25.03 -31.88
N ILE A 111 20.13 -24.34 -31.33
CA ILE A 111 21.54 -24.50 -31.76
C ILE A 111 22.02 -25.94 -31.53
N LEU A 112 21.62 -26.57 -30.42
CA LEU A 112 22.04 -27.91 -30.06
C LEU A 112 21.12 -29.02 -30.62
N ASN A 113 20.08 -28.66 -31.38
CA ASN A 113 19.02 -29.58 -31.84
C ASN A 113 18.45 -30.47 -30.72
N LYS A 114 18.23 -29.89 -29.53
CA LYS A 114 17.66 -30.58 -28.35
C LYS A 114 16.28 -30.01 -28.00
N PRO A 115 15.43 -30.75 -27.27
CA PRO A 115 14.19 -30.19 -26.74
C PRO A 115 14.48 -29.09 -25.72
N VAL A 116 13.55 -28.14 -25.59
CA VAL A 116 13.65 -27.05 -24.62
C VAL A 116 13.56 -27.64 -23.20
N PRO A 117 14.52 -27.36 -22.30
CA PRO A 117 14.47 -27.86 -20.94
C PRO A 117 13.38 -27.16 -20.12
N SER A 118 12.88 -27.84 -19.08
CA SER A 118 11.97 -27.22 -18.09
C SER A 118 12.68 -26.10 -17.33
N LEU A 119 12.10 -24.90 -17.31
CA LEU A 119 12.70 -23.72 -16.68
C LEU A 119 12.41 -23.64 -15.19
N ASP A 120 11.38 -24.34 -14.74
CA ASP A 120 10.87 -24.42 -13.37
C ASP A 120 11.96 -24.53 -12.29
N PRO A 121 12.96 -25.44 -12.40
CA PRO A 121 14.00 -25.56 -11.37
C PRO A 121 14.98 -24.38 -11.36
N ILE A 122 15.14 -23.70 -12.49
CA ILE A 122 16.03 -22.54 -12.66
C ILE A 122 15.33 -21.30 -12.12
N ILE A 123 14.05 -21.11 -12.48
CA ILE A 123 13.19 -20.03 -12.00
C ILE A 123 13.15 -20.02 -10.48
N THR A 124 12.86 -21.16 -9.85
CA THR A 124 12.84 -21.30 -8.39
C THR A 124 14.20 -21.07 -7.75
N LYS A 125 15.31 -21.44 -8.43
CA LYS A 125 16.68 -21.22 -7.92
C LYS A 125 17.09 -19.75 -7.95
N ILE A 126 16.70 -19.02 -8.99
CA ILE A 126 17.07 -17.61 -9.15
C ILE A 126 16.23 -16.72 -8.23
N MET A 127 14.96 -17.08 -8.02
CA MET A 127 13.98 -16.22 -7.37
C MET A 127 13.84 -16.54 -5.88
N ASP A 128 13.71 -17.81 -5.49
CA ASP A 128 13.63 -18.30 -4.09
C ASP A 128 12.77 -17.46 -3.12
N VAL A 129 11.63 -16.96 -3.58
CA VAL A 129 10.71 -16.09 -2.82
C VAL A 129 9.25 -16.44 -3.09
N VAL A 130 8.37 -16.01 -2.20
CA VAL A 130 6.92 -15.98 -2.43
C VAL A 130 6.57 -14.60 -2.96
N TRP A 131 5.96 -14.55 -4.13
CA TRP A 131 5.54 -13.34 -4.80
C TRP A 131 4.05 -13.11 -4.57
N ILE A 132 3.68 -11.92 -4.13
CA ILE A 132 2.29 -11.51 -3.93
C ILE A 132 2.08 -10.27 -4.78
N GLU A 133 1.16 -10.36 -5.73
CA GLU A 133 0.73 -9.26 -6.58
C GLU A 133 -0.72 -8.94 -6.31
N ASP A 134 -1.04 -7.66 -6.28
CA ASP A 134 -2.39 -7.18 -6.04
C ASP A 134 -2.83 -6.22 -7.16
N VAL A 135 -4.12 -6.29 -7.49
CA VAL A 135 -4.77 -5.44 -8.50
C VAL A 135 -6.12 -5.00 -7.94
N ILE A 136 -6.38 -3.70 -7.99
CA ILE A 136 -7.64 -3.10 -7.55
C ILE A 136 -8.36 -2.53 -8.77
N GLU A 137 -9.63 -2.89 -8.93
CA GLU A 137 -10.52 -2.41 -9.97
C GLU A 137 -11.76 -1.78 -9.34
N TYR A 138 -12.24 -0.69 -9.95
CA TYR A 138 -13.42 0.03 -9.50
C TYR A 138 -14.58 -0.19 -10.47
N GLU A 139 -15.68 -0.75 -9.96
CA GLU A 139 -16.92 -0.91 -10.71
C GLU A 139 -17.98 0.06 -10.17
N LYS A 140 -18.45 0.97 -11.02
CA LYS A 140 -19.58 1.85 -10.66
C LYS A 140 -20.87 1.09 -10.90
N ILE A 141 -21.65 0.91 -9.84
CA ILE A 141 -22.99 0.35 -9.95
C ILE A 141 -23.99 1.49 -9.92
N GLU A 142 -24.67 1.68 -11.06
CA GLU A 142 -25.86 2.50 -11.13
C GLU A 142 -27.02 1.71 -10.53
N ARG A 143 -27.46 2.11 -9.32
CA ARG A 143 -28.67 1.53 -8.75
C ARG A 143 -29.89 2.11 -9.49
N PRO A 144 -30.85 1.27 -9.93
CA PRO A 144 -32.13 1.78 -10.40
C PRO A 144 -32.82 2.56 -9.28
N LEU A 145 -33.48 3.66 -9.63
CA LEU A 145 -34.29 4.44 -8.70
C LEU A 145 -35.36 3.54 -8.06
N VAL A 146 -35.19 3.18 -6.79
CA VAL A 146 -36.27 2.55 -6.01
C VAL A 146 -37.12 3.69 -5.47
N GLN A 147 -38.26 3.95 -6.12
CA GLN A 147 -39.27 4.86 -5.60
C GLN A 147 -39.87 4.26 -4.32
N THR A 148 -39.53 4.83 -3.17
CA THR A 148 -40.34 4.67 -1.96
C THR A 148 -40.55 6.05 -1.36
N ASN A 149 -41.71 6.66 -1.64
CA ASN A 149 -42.74 7.05 -0.65
C ASN A 149 -43.80 7.99 -1.26
N LEU A 150 -45.02 7.89 -0.73
CA LEU A 150 -46.27 8.55 -1.14
C LEU A 150 -46.37 10.07 -0.84
N MET A 151 -45.30 10.73 -0.39
CA MET A 151 -45.32 12.19 -0.13
C MET A 151 -44.04 12.86 -0.60
N GLY A 152 -43.97 13.16 -1.90
CA GLY A 152 -43.91 14.54 -2.38
C GLY A 152 -42.69 15.44 -2.13
N GLU A 153 -41.61 14.99 -1.52
CA GLU A 153 -40.33 15.73 -1.55
C GLU A 153 -39.16 14.77 -1.83
N SER A 154 -38.88 14.58 -3.12
CA SER A 154 -37.74 13.79 -3.60
C SER A 154 -36.54 14.70 -3.84
N THR A 155 -35.57 14.69 -2.92
CA THR A 155 -34.20 15.07 -3.28
C THR A 155 -33.63 13.93 -4.12
N GLU A 156 -33.55 14.12 -5.44
CA GLU A 156 -33.01 13.14 -6.39
C GLU A 156 -31.48 13.04 -6.26
N GLU A 157 -30.99 12.49 -5.16
CA GLU A 157 -29.60 12.06 -5.11
C GLU A 157 -29.48 10.70 -5.79
N LYS A 158 -28.94 10.69 -7.01
CA LYS A 158 -28.37 9.48 -7.62
C LYS A 158 -27.22 8.99 -6.73
N LYS A 159 -27.50 8.16 -5.73
CA LYS A 159 -26.47 7.45 -4.97
C LYS A 159 -25.89 6.34 -5.85
N SER A 160 -24.95 6.71 -6.73
CA SER A 160 -24.08 5.77 -7.42
C SER A 160 -23.18 5.12 -6.37
N GLY A 161 -23.30 3.80 -6.18
CA GLY A 161 -22.37 3.08 -5.31
C GLY A 161 -21.16 2.62 -6.11
N THR A 162 -19.96 2.78 -5.58
CA THR A 162 -18.75 2.15 -6.16
C THR A 162 -18.50 0.84 -5.43
N ILE A 163 -18.30 -0.23 -6.19
CA ILE A 163 -17.74 -1.49 -5.67
C ILE A 163 -16.28 -1.54 -6.06
N THR A 164 -15.43 -1.72 -5.06
CA THR A 164 -13.99 -1.89 -5.24
C THR A 164 -13.68 -3.38 -5.21
N LYS A 165 -13.19 -3.93 -6.31
CA LYS A 165 -12.78 -5.34 -6.42
C LYS A 165 -11.27 -5.43 -6.31
N SER A 166 -10.79 -6.16 -5.31
CA SER A 166 -9.37 -6.43 -5.13
C SER A 166 -9.08 -7.89 -5.50
N ARG A 167 -8.05 -8.11 -6.31
CA ARG A 167 -7.54 -9.44 -6.68
C ARG A 167 -6.09 -9.54 -6.24
N ILE A 168 -5.76 -10.57 -5.48
CA ILE A 168 -4.43 -10.87 -4.98
C ILE A 168 -3.99 -12.22 -5.53
N LEU A 169 -2.89 -12.24 -6.28
CA LEU A 169 -2.23 -13.42 -6.82
C LEU A 169 -1.00 -13.74 -5.97
N VAL A 170 -1.02 -14.90 -5.32
CA VAL A 170 0.12 -15.43 -4.57
C VAL A 170 0.79 -16.52 -5.39
N VAL A 171 2.10 -16.41 -5.63
CA VAL A 171 2.90 -17.40 -6.37
C VAL A 171 4.09 -17.85 -5.53
N ASN A 172 4.24 -19.17 -5.32
CA ASN A 172 5.37 -19.71 -4.57
C ASN A 172 6.56 -20.03 -5.50
N TYR A 173 7.58 -19.19 -5.54
CA TYR A 173 8.82 -19.50 -6.27
C TYR A 173 9.92 -20.11 -5.40
N LYS A 174 9.62 -20.49 -4.15
CA LYS A 174 10.54 -21.32 -3.37
C LYS A 174 10.48 -22.77 -3.84
N ARG A 175 11.58 -23.50 -3.61
CA ARG A 175 11.66 -24.94 -3.89
C ARG A 175 10.82 -25.77 -2.94
N SER A 176 10.72 -25.33 -1.69
CA SER A 176 9.89 -25.99 -0.68
C SER A 176 8.46 -25.48 -0.74
N PRO A 177 7.47 -26.36 -0.50
CA PRO A 177 6.10 -25.93 -0.29
C PRO A 177 6.02 -24.94 0.88
N GLN A 178 5.21 -23.90 0.73
CA GLN A 178 5.04 -22.86 1.75
C GLN A 178 3.62 -22.91 2.29
N LYS A 179 3.48 -22.67 3.60
CA LYS A 179 2.19 -22.49 4.29
C LYS A 179 2.31 -21.23 5.14
N PHE A 180 1.33 -20.36 5.09
CA PHE A 180 1.36 -19.10 5.85
C PHE A 180 -0.03 -18.47 5.93
N ASN A 181 -0.22 -17.54 6.86
CA ASN A 181 -1.45 -16.76 6.91
C ASN A 181 -1.23 -15.45 6.16
N LEU A 182 -2.24 -15.04 5.39
CA LEU A 182 -2.28 -13.75 4.70
C LEU A 182 -3.37 -12.88 5.34
N TYR A 183 -3.05 -11.63 5.58
CA TYR A 183 -3.96 -10.61 6.09
C TYR A 183 -4.05 -9.48 5.06
N ALA A 184 -5.26 -9.02 4.77
CA ALA A 184 -5.49 -7.77 4.04
C ALA A 184 -6.22 -6.80 4.96
N ILE A 185 -5.65 -5.62 5.16
CA ILE A 185 -6.32 -4.54 5.90
C ILE A 185 -7.42 -3.94 5.03
N ILE A 186 -8.57 -3.68 5.64
CA ILE A 186 -9.73 -3.06 5.00
C ILE A 186 -10.15 -1.81 5.80
N PRO A 187 -10.68 -0.77 5.13
CA PRO A 187 -11.22 0.40 5.82
C PRO A 187 -12.45 0.04 6.67
N GLN A 188 -12.57 0.66 7.86
CA GLN A 188 -13.68 0.42 8.80
C GLN A 188 -15.06 0.77 8.22
N ASP A 189 -15.11 1.78 7.35
CA ASP A 189 -16.36 2.24 6.74
C ASP A 189 -16.79 1.37 5.54
N SER A 190 -16.00 0.35 5.19
CA SER A 190 -16.26 -0.53 4.06
C SER A 190 -17.12 -1.74 4.45
N VAL A 191 -18.03 -2.12 3.56
CA VAL A 191 -18.81 -3.36 3.68
C VAL A 191 -18.15 -4.42 2.80
N VAL A 192 -17.67 -5.49 3.41
CA VAL A 192 -17.10 -6.64 2.70
C VAL A 192 -18.21 -7.40 1.96
N GLY A 193 -18.09 -7.47 0.64
CA GLY A 193 -18.96 -8.23 -0.25
C GLY A 193 -18.46 -9.66 -0.46
N THR A 194 -18.34 -10.07 -1.72
CA THR A 194 -17.90 -11.42 -2.07
C THR A 194 -16.42 -11.61 -1.74
N VAL A 195 -16.06 -12.73 -1.11
CA VAL A 195 -14.66 -13.11 -0.83
C VAL A 195 -14.40 -14.54 -1.31
N THR A 196 -13.37 -14.72 -2.13
CA THR A 196 -12.95 -16.01 -2.68
C THR A 196 -11.43 -16.14 -2.61
N PRO A 197 -10.85 -17.23 -2.07
CA PRO A 197 -11.49 -18.34 -1.36
C PRO A 197 -12.06 -17.90 0.00
N LYS A 198 -12.84 -18.77 0.63
CA LYS A 198 -13.46 -18.50 1.93
C LYS A 198 -12.39 -18.10 2.96
N PRO A 199 -12.49 -16.91 3.57
CA PRO A 199 -11.52 -16.45 4.56
C PRO A 199 -11.67 -17.23 5.87
N SER A 200 -10.58 -17.31 6.63
CA SER A 200 -10.59 -17.92 7.97
C SER A 200 -11.21 -17.00 9.01
N ARG A 201 -11.03 -15.67 8.86
CA ARG A 201 -11.65 -14.65 9.72
C ARG A 201 -11.90 -13.38 8.91
N ILE A 202 -13.05 -12.75 9.15
CA ILE A 202 -13.35 -11.39 8.70
C ILE A 202 -13.60 -10.57 9.97
N THR A 203 -12.98 -9.40 10.05
CA THR A 203 -13.20 -8.40 11.10
C THR A 203 -13.48 -7.06 10.44
N ASP A 204 -13.79 -6.04 11.22
CA ASP A 204 -14.06 -4.69 10.70
C ASP A 204 -12.81 -4.02 10.10
N ASN A 205 -11.61 -4.51 10.43
CA ASN A 205 -10.33 -3.89 10.03
C ASN A 205 -9.48 -4.78 9.11
N TYR A 206 -9.74 -6.08 9.05
CA TYR A 206 -8.95 -7.01 8.23
C TYR A 206 -9.70 -8.28 7.83
N ILE A 207 -9.25 -8.87 6.73
CA ILE A 207 -9.61 -10.21 6.27
C ILE A 207 -8.38 -11.11 6.38
N LYS A 208 -8.56 -12.31 6.97
CA LYS A 208 -7.51 -13.31 7.15
C LYS A 208 -7.79 -14.54 6.30
N TRP A 209 -6.77 -15.03 5.61
CA TRP A 209 -6.75 -16.32 4.95
C TRP A 209 -5.66 -17.20 5.53
N ASN A 210 -6.00 -18.46 5.78
CA ASN A 210 -5.00 -19.48 6.08
C ASN A 210 -4.65 -20.15 4.76
N LEU A 211 -3.50 -19.78 4.18
CA LEU A 211 -3.02 -20.41 2.96
C LEU A 211 -2.32 -21.70 3.35
N ASP A 212 -2.94 -22.82 2.95
CA ASP A 212 -2.41 -24.16 3.15
C ASP A 212 -1.10 -24.36 2.37
N THR A 213 -0.70 -25.63 2.21
CA THR A 213 0.55 -25.98 1.51
C THR A 213 0.47 -25.58 0.03
N ILE A 214 1.10 -24.48 -0.34
CA ILE A 214 1.30 -24.03 -1.73
C ILE A 214 2.55 -24.73 -2.28
N PRO A 215 2.43 -25.67 -3.24
CA PRO A 215 3.59 -26.31 -3.85
C PRO A 215 4.49 -25.31 -4.59
N SER A 216 5.69 -25.74 -4.96
CA SER A 216 6.58 -24.91 -5.77
C SER A 216 5.94 -24.60 -7.13
N ILE A 217 6.03 -23.35 -7.56
CA ILE A 217 5.53 -22.78 -8.84
C ILE A 217 3.99 -22.75 -8.94
N ASN A 218 3.29 -23.20 -7.91
CA ASN A 218 1.84 -23.06 -7.84
C ASN A 218 1.45 -21.64 -7.43
N LYS A 219 0.23 -21.29 -7.84
CA LYS A 219 -0.41 -20.02 -7.55
C LYS A 219 -1.74 -20.19 -6.82
N VAL A 220 -2.09 -19.18 -6.04
CA VAL A 220 -3.38 -19.06 -5.36
C VAL A 220 -3.95 -17.69 -5.70
N ASP A 221 -5.16 -17.68 -6.25
CA ASP A 221 -5.90 -16.47 -6.56
C ASP A 221 -6.87 -16.18 -5.42
N ILE A 222 -6.77 -14.98 -4.86
CA ILE A 222 -7.65 -14.45 -3.82
C ILE A 222 -8.33 -13.21 -4.41
N ALA A 223 -9.61 -13.04 -4.15
CA ALA A 223 -10.36 -11.86 -4.55
C ALA A 223 -11.35 -11.50 -3.45
N PHE A 224 -11.54 -10.21 -3.23
CA PHE A 224 -12.58 -9.70 -2.36
C PHE A 224 -13.17 -8.40 -2.91
N GLU A 225 -14.42 -8.14 -2.56
CA GLU A 225 -15.15 -6.93 -2.95
C GLU A 225 -15.43 -6.07 -1.72
N LEU A 226 -15.26 -4.75 -1.85
CA LEU A 226 -15.62 -3.76 -0.84
C LEU A 226 -16.69 -2.82 -1.42
N ALA A 227 -17.71 -2.52 -0.63
CA ALA A 227 -18.75 -1.54 -0.96
C ALA A 227 -18.77 -0.42 0.09
N GLY A 228 -19.36 0.73 -0.26
CA GLY A 228 -19.46 1.87 0.66
C GLY A 228 -18.30 2.86 0.61
N LEU A 229 -17.33 2.61 -0.28
CA LEU A 229 -16.18 3.48 -0.51
C LEU A 229 -16.38 4.35 -1.75
N GLU A 230 -15.83 5.56 -1.74
CA GLU A 230 -15.68 6.36 -2.95
C GLU A 230 -14.47 5.90 -3.76
N LYS A 231 -14.43 6.31 -5.03
CA LYS A 231 -13.28 6.00 -5.89
C LYS A 231 -12.05 6.75 -5.38
N GLY A 232 -11.01 6.01 -4.98
CA GLY A 232 -9.77 6.57 -4.44
C GLY A 232 -9.59 6.31 -2.93
N ASP A 233 -10.64 5.89 -2.22
CA ASP A 233 -10.53 5.61 -0.79
C ASP A 233 -9.73 4.33 -0.49
N PHE A 234 -9.59 3.44 -1.49
CA PHE A 234 -8.85 2.19 -1.38
C PHE A 234 -8.01 1.93 -2.64
N ASP A 235 -6.85 2.58 -2.71
CA ASP A 235 -5.95 2.53 -3.87
C ASP A 235 -4.79 1.53 -3.73
N GLU A 236 -4.58 0.97 -2.54
CA GLU A 236 -3.51 -0.02 -2.28
C GLU A 236 -3.95 -1.08 -1.27
N ASN A 237 -3.56 -2.34 -1.50
CA ASN A 237 -3.74 -3.38 -0.49
C ASN A 237 -2.58 -3.37 0.51
N ASP A 238 -2.88 -3.10 1.76
CA ASP A 238 -1.97 -3.34 2.88
C ASP A 238 -2.02 -4.82 3.28
N LEU A 239 -1.11 -5.60 2.68
CA LEU A 239 -0.98 -7.04 2.87
C LEU A 239 0.08 -7.38 3.91
N PHE A 240 -0.23 -8.35 4.76
CA PHE A 240 0.68 -8.86 5.78
C PHE A 240 0.69 -10.39 5.83
N VAL A 241 1.81 -10.96 6.26
CA VAL A 241 2.02 -12.40 6.36
C VAL A 241 2.47 -12.82 7.75
N GLU A 242 2.06 -14.02 8.14
CA GLU A 242 2.42 -14.68 9.40
C GLU A 242 2.81 -16.14 9.11
N ASN A 243 3.67 -16.74 9.93
CA ASN A 243 4.18 -18.11 9.78
C ASN A 243 5.11 -18.34 8.57
N ILE A 244 5.63 -17.26 7.98
CA ILE A 244 6.71 -17.30 6.98
C ILE A 244 7.71 -16.18 7.29
N ASN A 245 8.99 -16.38 6.95
CA ASN A 245 9.97 -15.32 7.09
C ASN A 245 9.66 -14.19 6.08
N PRO A 246 9.39 -12.96 6.54
CA PRO A 246 9.05 -11.84 5.68
C PRO A 246 10.14 -11.50 4.66
N SER A 247 11.41 -11.85 4.94
CA SER A 247 12.49 -11.64 3.97
C SER A 247 12.30 -12.42 2.67
N TYR A 248 11.56 -13.53 2.71
CA TYR A 248 11.25 -14.37 1.55
C TYR A 248 9.94 -13.99 0.87
N VAL A 249 9.19 -13.02 1.39
CA VAL A 249 7.92 -12.59 0.80
C VAL A 249 8.12 -11.23 0.15
N ILE A 250 7.55 -11.06 -1.03
CA ILE A 250 7.51 -9.78 -1.72
C ILE A 250 6.05 -9.43 -1.98
N GLY A 251 5.66 -8.21 -1.64
CA GLY A 251 4.29 -7.73 -1.80
C GLY A 251 3.55 -7.56 -0.47
N ALA A 252 4.00 -8.23 0.60
CA ALA A 252 3.41 -8.17 1.94
C ALA A 252 4.48 -8.00 3.03
N ASP A 253 4.09 -7.41 4.17
CA ASP A 253 4.95 -7.20 5.34
C ASP A 253 4.71 -8.24 6.44
N LYS A 254 5.53 -8.23 7.49
CA LYS A 254 5.31 -9.08 8.65
C LYS A 254 4.06 -8.63 9.40
N TRP A 255 3.17 -9.56 9.72
CA TRP A 255 2.10 -9.29 10.69
C TRP A 255 2.70 -9.10 12.09
N GLU A 256 2.41 -7.96 12.72
CA GLU A 256 2.89 -7.61 14.07
C GLU A 256 1.78 -7.63 15.15
N GLY A 257 0.50 -7.89 14.80
CA GLY A 257 -0.63 -8.00 15.76
C GLY A 257 -0.86 -9.45 16.26
N ASP A 258 -1.72 -9.74 17.24
CA ASP A 258 -2.87 -9.01 17.82
C ASP A 258 -2.56 -7.77 18.69
#